data_AF-A0A7J3TUF9-F1
#
_entry.id   AF-A0A7J3TUF9-F1
#
_cell.length_a   1.000
_cell.length_b   1.000
_cell.length_c   1.000
_cell.angle_alpha   90.00
_cell.angle_beta   90.00
_cell.angle_gamma   90.00
#
_symmetry.space_group_name_H-M   'P 1'
#
loop_
_entity.id
_entity.type
_entity.pdbx_description
1 polymer ?
#
loop_
_entity_poly.entity_id
_entity_poly.type
_entity_poly.pdbx_seq_one_letter_code
_entity_poly.pdbx_strand_id
1 'polypeptide(L)' 'MRQNNILIALLILYLFLAFFSNLSEAKAVSERCSRVEVSLLNQEPYPAQQDDYVTLVFKVENVGGVEVKDVLLELL' A
#
# COMPACT_ATOMS: atom_id res chain seq x y z
N MET A 1 27.16 28.43 35.68
CA MET A 1 27.15 26.96 35.48
C MET A 1 25.74 26.36 35.56
N ARG A 2 24.94 26.67 36.59
CA ARG A 2 23.59 26.10 36.77
C ARG A 2 22.57 26.49 35.68
N GLN A 3 22.66 27.71 35.14
CA GLN A 3 21.77 28.20 34.07
C GLN A 3 22.07 27.56 32.70
N ASN A 4 23.36 27.36 32.36
CA ASN A 4 23.75 26.65 31.13
C ASN A 4 23.28 25.19 31.14
N ASN A 5 23.32 24.52 32.30
CA ASN A 5 22.86 23.14 32.42
C ASN A 5 21.35 23.00 32.19
N ILE A 6 20.56 24.00 32.58
CA ILE A 6 19.11 24.04 32.33
C ILE A 6 18.84 24.28 30.83
N LEU A 7 19.56 25.20 30.19
CA LEU A 7 19.43 25.46 28.76
C LEU A 7 19.81 24.22 27.92
N ILE A 8 20.87 23.51 28.31
CA ILE A 8 21.27 22.25 27.68
C ILE A 8 20.20 21.18 27.87
N ALA A 9 19.60 21.06 29.06
CA ALA A 9 18.52 20.11 29.30
C ALA A 9 17.27 20.41 28.45
N LEU A 10 16.92 21.68 28.29
CA LEU A 10 15.81 22.11 27.42
C LEU A 10 16.09 21.83 25.94
N LEU A 11 17.33 22.04 25.49
CA LEU A 11 17.75 21.73 24.12
C LEU A 11 17.66 20.22 23.85
N ILE A 12 18.10 19.39 24.79
CA ILE A 12 18.02 17.92 24.69
C ILE A 12 16.56 17.47 24.66
N LEU A 13 15.70 18.05 25.50
CA LEU A 13 14.27 17.73 25.52
C LEU A 13 13.60 18.11 24.19
N TYR A 14 13.92 19.27 23.63
CA TYR A 14 13.41 19.69 22.32
C TYR A 14 13.84 18.74 21.20
N LEU A 15 15.13 18.37 21.17
CA LEU A 15 15.66 17.39 20.20
C LEU A 15 14.99 16.03 20.35
N PHE A 16 14.73 15.58 21.57
CA PHE A 16 14.01 14.33 21.83
C PHE A 16 12.59 14.40 21.29
N LEU A 17 11.83 15.46 21.58
CA LEU A 17 10.45 15.63 21.09
C LEU A 17 10.37 15.71 19.56
N ALA A 18 11.32 16.38 18.90
CA ALA A 18 11.40 16.47 17.44
C ALA A 18 11.73 15.10 16.78
N PHE A 19 12.43 14.21 17.48
CA PHE A 19 12.71 12.87 16.96
C PHE A 19 11.45 11.99 16.94
N PHE A 20 10.58 12.09 17.96
CA PHE A 20 9.37 11.26 18.05
C PHE A 20 8.23 11.71 17.12
N SER A 21 8.17 12.97 16.69
CA SER A 21 7.11 13.44 15.80
C SER A 21 7.11 12.76 14.43
N ASN A 22 8.28 12.30 13.96
CA ASN A 22 8.45 11.71 12.64
C ASN A 22 8.13 10.19 12.57
N LEU A 23 7.87 9.52 13.70
CA LEU A 23 7.59 8.08 13.72
C LEU A 23 6.15 7.71 13.32
N SER A 24 5.22 8.66 13.30
CA SER A 24 3.80 8.38 13.09
C SER A 24 3.37 8.27 11.62
N GLU A 25 4.15 8.80 10.68
CA GLU A 25 3.72 8.92 9.27
C GLU A 25 3.98 7.66 8.43
N ALA A 26 4.92 6.81 8.83
CA ALA A 26 5.32 5.63 8.05
C ALA A 26 4.24 4.52 7.99
N LYS A 27 3.33 4.47 8.98
CA LYS A 27 2.25 3.45 9.01
C LYS A 27 0.98 3.86 8.26
N ALA A 28 0.77 5.16 8.04
CA ALA A 28 -0.48 5.66 7.45
C ALA A 28 -0.56 5.46 5.93
N VAL A 29 0.56 5.18 5.26
CA VAL A 29 0.60 5.08 3.80
C VAL A 29 0.01 3.73 3.32
N SER A 30 0.23 2.62 4.01
CA SER A 30 -0.28 1.32 3.54
C SER A 30 -1.80 1.18 3.71
N GLU A 31 -2.38 1.78 4.74
CA GLU A 31 -3.83 1.71 5.00
C GLU A 31 -4.65 2.60 4.05
N ARG A 32 -4.01 3.57 3.38
CA ARG A 32 -4.71 4.56 2.53
C ARG A 32 -4.54 4.34 1.03
N CYS A 33 -3.76 3.35 0.63
CA CYS A 33 -3.53 3.06 -0.78
C CYS A 33 -4.54 2.03 -1.30
N SER A 34 -5.16 2.35 -2.44
CA SER A 34 -5.90 1.37 -3.24
C SER A 34 -4.90 0.41 -3.87
N ARG A 35 -5.11 -0.90 -3.70
CA ARG A 35 -4.29 -1.93 -4.33
C ARG A 35 -5.18 -3.07 -4.78
N VAL A 36 -5.26 -3.26 -6.09
CA VAL A 36 -6.04 -4.34 -6.70
C VAL A 36 -5.05 -5.33 -7.31
N GLU A 37 -5.22 -6.61 -6.99
CA GLU A 37 -4.49 -7.71 -7.59
C GLU A 37 -5.43 -8.49 -8.50
N VAL A 38 -4.94 -8.82 -9.70
CA VAL A 38 -5.66 -9.60 -10.70
C VAL A 38 -4.86 -10.86 -10.98
N SER A 39 -5.51 -12.01 -10.87
CA SER A 39 -4.91 -13.32 -11.16
C SER A 39 -5.79 -14.12 -12.12
N LEU A 40 -5.17 -14.84 -13.05
CA LEU A 40 -5.87 -15.78 -13.91
C LEU A 40 -6.09 -17.08 -13.12
N LEU A 41 -7.35 -17.43 -12.86
CA LEU A 41 -7.72 -18.66 -12.17
C LEU A 41 -7.83 -19.84 -13.11
N ASN A 42 -8.46 -19.63 -14.26
CA ASN A 42 -8.72 -20.70 -15.20
C ASN A 42 -8.73 -20.19 -16.63
N GLN A 43 -8.32 -21.07 -17.54
CA GLN A 43 -8.43 -20.91 -18.97
C GLN A 43 -8.98 -22.22 -19.55
N GLU A 44 -10.07 -22.16 -20.31
CA GLU A 44 -10.65 -23.34 -20.94
C GLU A 44 -11.08 -23.07 -22.40
N PRO A 45 -10.59 -23.85 -23.38
CA PRO A 45 -9.65 -24.97 -23.26
C PRO A 45 -8.20 -24.53 -22.97
N TYR A 46 -7.42 -25.44 -22.37
CA TYR A 46 -5.99 -25.26 -22.20
C TYR A 46 -5.22 -26.53 -22.63
N PRO A 47 -4.27 -26.44 -23.58
CA PRO A 47 -3.87 -25.23 -24.30
C PRO A 47 -4.94 -24.80 -25.32
N ALA A 48 -5.08 -23.49 -25.53
CA ALA A 48 -5.92 -22.98 -26.59
C ALA A 48 -5.26 -23.19 -27.96
N GLN A 49 -6.04 -23.55 -28.97
CA GLN A 49 -5.62 -23.61 -30.36
C GLN A 49 -6.08 -22.37 -31.12
N GLN A 50 -5.52 -22.20 -32.32
CA GLN A 50 -5.98 -21.16 -33.22
C GLN A 50 -7.45 -21.42 -33.60
N ASP A 51 -8.25 -20.35 -33.63
CA ASP A 51 -9.70 -20.36 -33.88
C ASP A 51 -10.58 -20.92 -32.74
N ASP A 52 -10.00 -21.28 -31.59
CA ASP A 52 -10.77 -21.67 -30.41
C ASP A 52 -11.39 -20.45 -29.71
N TYR A 53 -12.63 -20.62 -29.23
CA TYR A 53 -13.19 -19.75 -28.21
C TYR A 53 -12.67 -20.19 -26.83
N VAL A 54 -12.07 -19.24 -26.11
CA VAL A 54 -11.46 -19.49 -24.80
C VAL A 54 -12.23 -18.74 -23.72
N THR A 55 -12.61 -19.46 -22.67
CA THR A 55 -13.15 -18.87 -21.45
C THR A 55 -12.01 -18.59 -20.48
N LEU A 56 -11.88 -17.33 -20.06
CA LEU A 56 -10.91 -16.89 -19.05
C LEU A 56 -11.64 -16.50 -17.77
N VAL A 57 -11.19 -17.03 -16.65
CA VAL A 57 -11.71 -16.67 -15.32
C VAL A 57 -10.62 -15.92 -14.57
N PHE A 58 -10.88 -14.64 -14.29
CA PHE A 58 -10.00 -13.81 -13.48
C PHE A 58 -10.54 -13.67 -12.06
N LYS A 59 -9.64 -13.68 -11.09
CA LYS A 59 -9.92 -13.24 -9.73
C LYS A 59 -9.39 -11.83 -9.58
N VAL A 60 -10.28 -10.94 -9.15
CA VAL A 60 -9.96 -9.53 -8.88
C VAL A 60 -10.18 -9.30 -7.40
N GLU A 61 -9.11 -8.96 -6.68
CA GLU A 61 -9.14 -8.74 -5.24
C GLU A 61 -8.58 -7.38 -4.88
N ASN A 62 -9.31 -6.66 -4.02
CA ASN A 62 -8.78 -5.49 -3.36
C ASN A 62 -8.01 -5.93 -2.11
N VAL A 63 -6.69 -5.85 -2.20
CA VAL A 63 -5.76 -6.15 -1.09
C VAL A 63 -5.27 -4.86 -0.40
N GLY A 64 -5.82 -3.71 -0.79
CA GLY A 64 -5.54 -2.41 -0.19
C GLY A 64 -6.40 -2.13 1.05
N GLY A 65 -6.05 -1.06 1.78
CA GLY A 65 -6.78 -0.63 2.98
C GLY A 65 -8.00 0.26 2.71
N VAL A 66 -8.26 0.59 1.45
CA VAL A 66 -9.37 1.45 1.02
C VAL A 66 -10.25 0.75 0.01
N GLU A 67 -11.55 1.01 0.05
CA GLU A 67 -12.52 0.51 -0.92
C GLU A 67 -12.23 1.10 -2.32
N VAL A 68 -12.25 0.23 -3.34
CA VAL A 68 -12.15 0.62 -4.75
C VAL A 68 -13.54 0.51 -5.36
N LYS A 69 -14.05 1.63 -5.90
CA LYS A 69 -15.42 1.71 -6.44
C LYS A 69 -15.53 1.23 -7.88
N ASP A 70 -14.58 1.63 -8.71
CA ASP A 70 -14.58 1.36 -10.15
C ASP A 70 -13.29 0.65 -10.54
N VAL A 71 -13.41 -0.47 -11.26
CA VAL A 71 -12.29 -1.23 -11.81
C VAL A 71 -12.53 -1.41 -13.31
N LEU A 72 -11.60 -0.92 -14.12
CA LEU A 72 -11.58 -1.14 -15.57
C LEU A 72 -10.59 -2.26 -15.88
N LEU A 73 -11.06 -3.29 -16.59
CA LEU A 73 -10.24 -4.39 -17.08
C LEU A 73 -10.25 -4.35 -18.60
N GLU A 74 -9.07 -4.25 -19.21
CA GLU A 74 -8.88 -4.29 -20.65
C GLU A 74 -8.06 -5.54 -21.01
N LEU A 75 -8.57 -6.33 -21.94
CA LEU A 75 -7.85 -7.44 -22.56
C LEU A 75 -7.14 -6.89 -23.79
N LEU A 76 -5.81 -6.84 -23.75
CA LEU A 76 -4.94 -6.36 -24.83
C LEU A 76 -4.36 -7.51 -25.65
#